data_AF-A0A2T2TSA0-F1
#
_entry.id   AF-A0A2T2TSA0-F1
#
_cell.length_a   1.000
_cell.length_b   1.000
_cell.length_c   1.000
_cell.angle_alpha   90.00
_cell.angle_beta   90.00
_cell.angle_gamma   90.00
#
_symmetry.space_group_name_H-M   'P 1'
#
loop_
_entity.id
_entity.type
_entity.pdbx_description
1 polymer ?
#
loop_
_entity_poly.entity_id
_entity_poly.type
_entity_poly.pdbx_seq_one_letter_code
_entity_poly.pdbx_strand_id
1 'polypeptide(L)' 'MFDSRAFRSWPLILAGALGFGALFALVILLADALFEGGFRLSRRVLVFGGGAFAGYVGAAWLVRLKDARRRRRSD' A
#
# COMPACT_ATOMS: atom_id res chain seq x y z
N MET A 1 -7.84 15.92 5.97
CA MET A 1 -8.43 15.11 4.88
C MET A 1 -8.31 13.61 5.14
N PHE A 2 -7.19 13.11 5.69
CA PHE A 2 -7.12 11.75 6.23
C PHE A 2 -7.41 11.79 7.73
N ASP A 3 -8.64 11.43 8.09
CA ASP A 3 -9.07 11.32 9.47
C ASP A 3 -8.27 10.18 10.14
N SER A 4 -7.80 10.36 11.37
CA SER A 4 -6.99 9.36 12.11
C SER A 4 -7.71 8.01 12.29
N ARG A 5 -8.98 7.92 11.90
CA ARG A 5 -9.76 6.68 11.75
C ARG A 5 -9.27 5.77 10.62
N ALA A 6 -8.62 6.31 9.58
CA ALA A 6 -8.13 5.54 8.44
C ALA A 6 -7.10 4.45 8.85
N PHE A 7 -6.36 4.68 9.93
CA PHE A 7 -5.36 3.76 10.45
C PHE A 7 -5.83 3.00 11.70
N ARG A 8 -7.10 3.18 12.10
CA ARG A 8 -7.63 2.66 13.37
C ARG A 8 -7.94 1.17 13.30
N SER A 9 -8.33 0.64 12.14
CA SER A 9 -8.66 -0.77 11.95
C SER A 9 -7.79 -1.40 10.86
N TRP A 10 -7.28 -2.61 11.14
CA TRP A 10 -6.55 -3.43 10.16
C TRP A 10 -7.30 -3.60 8.82
N PRO A 11 -8.64 -3.78 8.78
CA PRO A 11 -9.41 -3.80 7.55
C PRO A 11 -9.23 -2.57 6.66
N LEU A 12 -9.20 -1.36 7.23
CA LEU A 12 -9.00 -0.14 6.44
C LEU A 12 -7.57 -0.06 5.90
N ILE A 13 -6.58 -0.50 6.69
CA ILE A 13 -5.18 -0.55 6.26
C ILE A 13 -5.02 -1.52 5.09
N LEU A 14 -5.64 -2.71 5.19
CA LEU A 14 -5.65 -3.69 4.10
C LEU A 14 -6.36 -3.16 2.86
N ALA A 15 -7.54 -2.53 3.00
CA ALA A 15 -8.24 -1.93 1.87
C ALA A 15 -7.42 -0.84 1.17
N GLY A 16 -6.76 0.02 1.95
CA GLY A 16 -5.83 1.04 1.44
C GLY A 16 -4.62 0.43 0.75
N ALA A 17 -3.99 -0.58 1.35
CA ALA A 17 -2.87 -1.30 0.78
C ALA A 17 -3.24 -1.98 -0.53
N LEU A 18 -4.42 -2.62 -0.59
CA LEU A 18 -4.91 -3.30 -1.78
C LEU A 18 -5.15 -2.30 -2.91
N GLY A 19 -5.81 -1.17 -2.62
CA GLY A 19 -6.02 -0.11 -3.60
C GLY A 19 -4.71 0.50 -4.10
N PHE A 20 -3.77 0.75 -3.20
CA PHE A 20 -2.47 1.33 -3.55
C PHE A 20 -1.60 0.37 -4.37
N GLY A 21 -1.56 -0.91 -3.97
CA GLY A 21 -0.88 -1.97 -4.71
C GLY A 21 -1.49 -2.21 -6.09
N ALA A 22 -2.83 -2.25 -6.17
CA ALA A 22 -3.55 -2.40 -7.44
C ALA A 22 -3.28 -1.22 -8.39
N LEU A 23 -3.22 0.02 -7.87
CA LEU A 23 -2.89 1.20 -8.67
C LEU A 23 -1.50 1.09 -9.29
N PHE A 24 -0.50 0.71 -8.50
CA PHE A 24 0.87 0.52 -9.01
C PHE A 24 0.95 -0.63 -10.03
N ALA A 25 0.29 -1.74 -9.75
CA ALA A 25 0.20 -2.85 -10.69
C ALA A 25 -0.47 -2.43 -12.01
N LEU A 26 -1.54 -1.65 -11.95
CA LEU A 26 -2.25 -1.12 -13.12
C LEU A 26 -1.37 -0.18 -13.94
N VAL A 27 -0.60 0.70 -13.29
CA VAL A 27 0.33 1.61 -13.97
C VAL A 27 1.40 0.83 -14.72
N ILE A 28 2.00 -0.20 -14.09
CA ILE A 28 2.99 -1.06 -14.76
C ILE A 28 2.34 -1.86 -15.89
N LEU A 29 1.12 -2.36 -15.71
CA LEU A 29 0.36 -3.05 -16.76
C LEU A 29 0.11 -2.12 -17.96
N LEU A 30 -0.26 -0.87 -17.72
CA LEU A 30 -0.43 0.12 -18.79
C LEU A 30 0.90 0.42 -19.48
N ALA A 31 2.00 0.51 -18.73
CA ALA A 31 3.32 0.70 -19.29
C ALA A 31 3.73 -0.50 -20.17
N ASP A 32 3.56 -1.73 -19.69
CA ASP A 32 3.82 -2.95 -20.46
C ASP A 32 2.92 -3.00 -21.72
N ALA A 33 1.65 -2.58 -21.62
CA ALA A 33 0.76 -2.49 -22.78
C ALA A 33 1.22 -1.44 -23.81
N LEU A 34 1.70 -0.28 -23.36
CA LEU A 34 2.12 0.82 -24.22
C LEU A 34 3.48 0.56 -24.89
N PHE A 35 4.44 0.00 -24.14
CA PHE A 35 5.83 -0.15 -24.58
C PHE A 35 6.16 -1.56 -25.09
N GLU A 36 5.51 -2.61 -24.55
CA GLU A 36 5.77 -4.00 -24.92
C GLU A 36 4.64 -4.62 -25.78
N GLY A 37 3.61 -3.84 -26.10
CA GLY A 37 2.58 -4.21 -27.08
C GLY A 37 1.51 -5.19 -26.59
N GLY A 38 1.36 -5.39 -25.28
CA GLY A 38 0.30 -6.24 -24.75
C GLY A 38 0.11 -6.20 -23.23
N PHE A 39 -1.09 -6.56 -22.77
CA PHE A 39 -1.41 -6.69 -21.35
C PHE A 39 -0.86 -8.01 -20.80
N ARG A 40 0.42 -8.04 -20.46
CA ARG A 40 1.05 -9.20 -19.83
C ARG A 40 1.20 -8.95 -18.34
N LEU A 41 0.68 -9.88 -17.53
CA LEU A 41 0.95 -9.91 -16.10
C LEU A 41 2.42 -10.31 -15.90
N SER A 42 3.30 -9.32 -15.98
CA SER A 42 4.75 -9.53 -15.94
C SER A 42 5.25 -9.64 -14.50
N ARG A 43 6.45 -10.20 -14.33
CA ARG A 43 7.11 -10.24 -13.02
C ARG A 43 7.26 -8.82 -12.43
N ARG A 44 7.38 -7.79 -13.28
CA ARG A 44 7.47 -6.40 -12.84
C ARG A 44 6.18 -5.94 -12.18
N VAL A 45 5.02 -6.20 -12.80
CA VAL A 45 3.70 -5.90 -12.24
C VAL A 45 3.55 -6.46 -10.82
N LEU A 46 3.94 -7.74 -10.64
CA LEU A 46 3.89 -8.42 -9.34
C LEU A 46 4.87 -7.80 -8.32
N VAL A 47 6.12 -7.53 -8.71
CA VAL A 47 7.13 -6.98 -7.81
C VAL A 47 6.77 -5.56 -7.37
N PHE A 48 6.36 -4.70 -8.29
CA PHE A 48 6.01 -3.31 -7.99
C PHE A 48 4.68 -3.21 -7.26
N GLY A 49 3.65 -3.95 -7.68
CA GLY A 49 2.36 -3.99 -6.99
C GLY A 49 2.48 -4.57 -5.57
N GLY A 50 3.19 -5.70 -5.42
CA GLY A 50 3.46 -6.32 -4.13
C GLY A 50 4.35 -5.46 -3.22
N GLY A 51 5.35 -4.79 -3.79
CA GLY A 51 6.21 -3.85 -3.07
C GLY A 51 5.44 -2.63 -2.56
N ALA A 52 4.56 -2.06 -3.38
CA ALA A 52 3.69 -0.95 -2.99
C ALA A 52 2.72 -1.37 -1.87
N PHE A 53 2.14 -2.58 -1.96
CA PHE A 53 1.30 -3.15 -0.91
C PHE A 53 2.06 -3.31 0.41
N ALA A 54 3.24 -3.95 0.37
CA ALA A 54 4.07 -4.17 1.55
C ALA A 54 4.55 -2.85 2.17
N GLY A 55 4.92 -1.87 1.34
CA GLY A 55 5.30 -0.53 1.77
C GLY A 55 4.16 0.21 2.48
N TYR A 56 2.93 0.12 1.96
CA TYR A 56 1.77 0.71 2.60
C TYR A 56 1.49 0.08 3.97
N VAL A 57 1.48 -1.26 4.05
CA VAL A 57 1.27 -1.98 5.31
C VAL A 57 2.37 -1.65 6.33
N GLY A 58 3.62 -1.62 5.89
CA GLY A 58 4.76 -1.26 6.74
C GLY A 58 4.69 0.17 7.28
N ALA A 59 4.31 1.13 6.45
CA ALA A 59 4.11 2.52 6.87
C ALA A 59 2.97 2.63 7.89
N ALA A 60 1.84 1.97 7.63
CA ALA A 60 0.71 1.93 8.55
C ALA A 60 1.08 1.30 9.90
N TRP A 61 1.90 0.24 9.89
CA TRP A 61 2.42 -0.39 11.11
C TRP A 61 3.32 0.56 11.92
N LEU A 62 4.25 1.26 11.27
CA LEU A 62 5.14 2.22 11.93
C LEU A 62 4.37 3.38 12.58
N VAL A 63 3.34 3.89 11.91
CA VAL A 63 2.46 4.94 12.46
C VAL A 63 1.76 4.43 13.71
N ARG A 64 1.15 3.24 13.67
CA ARG A 64 0.48 2.65 14.84
C ARG A 64 1.44 2.38 16.00
N LEU A 65 2.67 1.94 15.72
CA LEU A 65 3.68 1.71 16.74
C LEU A 65 4.13 3.03 17.40
N LYS A 66 4.22 4.11 16.62
CA LYS A 66 4.54 5.45 17.13
C LYS A 66 3.41 5.97 18.04
N ASP A 67 2.16 5.80 17.64
CA ASP A 67 0.99 6.20 18.44
C ASP A 67 0.87 5.39 19.74
N ALA A 68 1.09 4.08 19.68
CA ALA A 68 1.11 3.21 20.86
C ALA A 68 2.22 3.59 21.85
N ARG A 69 3.42 3.93 21.35
CA ARG A 69 4.53 4.43 22.18
C ARG A 69 4.23 5.80 22.78
N ARG A 70 3.53 6.68 22.06
CA ARG A 70 3.14 8.01 22.57
C ARG A 70 2.17 7.89 23.75
N ARG A 71 1.18 6.99 23.67
CA ARG A 71 0.22 6.76 24.76
C ARG A 71 0.89 6.27 26.05
N ARG A 72 1.85 5.34 25.96
CA ARG A 72 2.60 4.83 27.12
C ARG A 72 3.52 5.84 27.81
N ARG A 73 3.81 6.98 27.20
CA ARG A 73 4.66 8.05 27.76
C ARG A 73 3.86 9.14 28.50
N SER A 74 2.54 9.05 28.44
CA SER A 74 1.61 10.01 29.02
C SER A 74 0.87 9.46 30.25
N ASP A 75 1.08 8.17 30.56
CA ASP A 75 0.80 7.54 31.85
C ASP A 75 2.11 7.51 32.67
#